data_AF-A0A9P5SES4-F1
#
_entry.id   AF-A0A9P5SES4-F1
#
_cell.length_a   1.000
_cell.length_b   1.000
_cell.length_c   1.000
_cell.angle_alpha   90.00
_cell.angle_beta   90.00
_cell.angle_gamma   90.00
#
_symmetry.space_group_name_H-M   'P 1'
#
loop_
_entity.id
_entity.type
_entity.pdbx_description
1 polymer ?
#
loop_
_entity_poly.entity_id
_entity_poly.type
_entity_poly.pdbx_seq_one_letter_code
_entity_poly.pdbx_strand_id
1 'polypeptide(L)'
;DQDRNVVSNQKLMRAFFESATPYLTDTDLGDKKAGEIHVTVKTGLPYDLWNIKRLATGTGLLGNKTSFPFKVEQYPGYEHRRTIGFKEGVSQGENVEILNKSPKTFVFVKKTAKETAMAQESDSANLKKRKRAGEDVSDDDE
;
A
#
# COMPACT_ATOMS: atom_id res chain seq x y z
N ASP A 1 4.09 -18.67 11.24
CA ASP A 1 4.99 -18.33 10.11
C ASP A 1 4.34 -17.35 9.13
N GLN A 2 3.09 -17.57 8.69
CA GLN A 2 2.34 -16.62 7.83
C GLN A 2 2.23 -15.20 8.43
N ASP A 3 1.90 -15.08 9.73
CA ASP A 3 1.69 -13.78 10.36
C ASP A 3 2.96 -12.93 10.40
N ARG A 4 4.11 -13.57 10.65
CA ARG A 4 5.43 -12.92 10.55
C ARG A 4 5.67 -12.38 9.14
N ASN A 5 5.29 -13.13 8.10
CA ASN A 5 5.42 -12.69 6.72
C ASN A 5 4.47 -11.52 6.41
N VAL A 6 3.23 -11.55 6.92
CA VAL A 6 2.28 -10.43 6.79
C VAL A 6 2.85 -9.16 7.41
N VAL A 7 3.32 -9.23 8.67
CA VAL A 7 3.91 -8.08 9.37
C VAL A 7 5.15 -7.56 8.63
N SER A 8 6.03 -8.45 8.16
CA SER A 8 7.23 -8.06 7.43
C SER A 8 6.91 -7.32 6.13
N ASN A 9 5.92 -7.81 5.37
CA ASN A 9 5.49 -7.15 4.14
C ASN A 9 4.74 -5.84 4.41
N GLN A 10 3.97 -5.74 5.50
CA GLN A 10 3.35 -4.48 5.92
C GLN A 10 4.41 -3.41 6.23
N LYS A 11 5.47 -3.78 6.97
CA LYS A 11 6.62 -2.89 7.25
C LYS A 11 7.31 -2.46 5.96
N LEU A 12 7.60 -3.41 5.06
CA LEU A 12 8.20 -3.14 3.76
C LEU A 12 7.37 -2.14 2.95
N MET A 13 6.06 -2.39 2.80
CA MET A 13 5.19 -1.52 2.00
C MET A 13 5.07 -0.12 2.59
N ARG A 14 4.95 0.00 3.93
CA ARG A 14 4.91 1.32 4.59
C ARG A 14 6.21 2.10 4.34
N ALA A 15 7.36 1.48 4.55
CA ALA A 15 8.67 2.11 4.30
C ALA A 15 8.85 2.48 2.82
N PHE A 16 8.41 1.62 1.90
CA PHE A 16 8.40 1.93 0.46
C PHE A 16 7.56 3.19 0.17
N PHE A 17 6.33 3.28 0.68
CA PHE A 17 5.50 4.46 0.47
C PHE A 17 6.14 5.74 1.01
N GLU A 18 6.69 5.70 2.22
CA GLU A 18 7.37 6.85 2.83
C GLU A 18 8.60 7.27 1.99
N SER A 19 9.44 6.32 1.59
CA SER A 19 10.66 6.58 0.81
C SER A 19 10.39 7.03 -0.63
N ALA A 20 9.31 6.56 -1.25
CA ALA A 20 8.96 6.91 -2.64
C ALA A 20 8.28 8.28 -2.75
N THR A 21 7.56 8.71 -1.71
CA THR A 21 6.75 9.93 -1.71
C THR A 21 7.51 11.20 -2.13
N PRO A 22 8.76 11.46 -1.67
CA PRO A 22 9.53 12.64 -2.07
C PRO A 22 9.85 12.71 -3.57
N TYR A 23 9.76 11.59 -4.29
CA TYR A 23 10.06 11.49 -5.71
C TYR A 23 8.81 11.63 -6.60
N LEU A 24 7.61 11.77 -6.01
CA LEU A 24 6.39 12.02 -6.77
C LEU A 24 6.31 13.50 -7.15
N THR A 25 5.94 13.77 -8.40
CA THR A 25 5.59 15.12 -8.84
C THR A 25 4.40 15.65 -8.04
N ASP A 26 4.46 16.93 -7.70
CA ASP A 26 3.58 17.60 -6.77
C ASP A 26 2.89 18.79 -7.46
N THR A 27 1.57 18.67 -7.61
CA THR A 27 0.77 19.71 -8.25
C THR A 27 0.76 21.01 -7.46
N ASP A 28 0.97 20.97 -6.14
CA ASP A 28 1.08 22.17 -5.31
C ASP A 28 2.39 22.92 -5.55
N LEU A 29 3.41 22.23 -6.09
CA LEU A 29 4.70 22.81 -6.49
C LEU A 29 4.72 23.23 -7.97
N GLY A 30 3.57 23.19 -8.65
CA GLY A 30 3.44 23.64 -10.04
C GLY A 30 3.59 22.55 -11.09
N ASP A 31 3.72 21.27 -10.70
CA ASP A 31 3.71 20.17 -11.66
C ASP A 31 2.34 20.04 -12.34
N LYS A 32 2.34 19.77 -13.65
CA LYS A 32 1.10 19.64 -14.44
C LYS A 32 0.27 18.41 -14.06
N LYS A 33 0.91 17.38 -13.51
CA LYS A 33 0.29 16.10 -13.14
C LYS A 33 0.93 15.55 -11.87
N ALA A 34 0.10 15.03 -10.98
CA ALA A 34 0.55 14.32 -9.79
C ALA A 34 1.23 13.00 -10.18
N GLY A 35 2.35 12.70 -9.52
CA GLY A 35 3.04 11.42 -9.64
C GLY A 35 2.21 10.32 -9.00
N GLU A 36 2.32 9.10 -9.52
CA GLU A 36 1.50 7.97 -9.08
C GLU A 36 2.36 6.78 -8.65
N ILE A 37 1.97 6.16 -7.53
CA ILE A 37 2.48 4.86 -7.12
C ILE A 37 1.42 3.81 -7.45
N HIS A 38 1.79 2.84 -8.28
CA HIS A 38 0.93 1.71 -8.64
C HIS A 38 1.43 0.46 -7.93
N VAL A 39 0.57 -0.14 -7.10
CA VAL A 39 0.88 -1.38 -6.39
C VAL A 39 -0.11 -2.45 -6.79
N THR A 40 0.37 -3.53 -7.41
CA THR A 40 -0.44 -4.70 -7.74
C THR A 40 -0.21 -5.81 -6.75
N VAL A 41 -1.30 -6.35 -6.18
CA VAL A 41 -1.24 -7.49 -5.25
C VAL A 41 -2.27 -8.55 -5.63
N LYS A 42 -1.94 -9.82 -5.42
CA LYS A 42 -2.90 -10.94 -5.47
C LYS A 42 -4.06 -10.66 -4.50
N THR A 43 -5.28 -11.06 -4.87
CA THR A 43 -6.45 -10.99 -3.98
C THR A 43 -6.55 -12.29 -3.17
N GLY A 44 -7.02 -12.20 -1.93
CA GLY A 44 -7.16 -13.32 -1.01
C GLY A 44 -6.06 -13.39 0.03
N LEU A 45 -6.24 -14.26 1.03
CA LEU A 45 -5.24 -14.47 2.07
C LEU A 45 -3.93 -15.07 1.50
N PRO A 46 -2.75 -14.69 2.05
CA PRO A 46 -2.57 -13.72 3.14
C PRO A 46 -2.49 -12.25 2.67
N TYR A 47 -2.56 -11.98 1.37
CA TYR A 47 -2.30 -10.67 0.77
C TYR A 47 -3.32 -9.60 1.20
N ASP A 48 -4.58 -9.99 1.39
CA ASP A 48 -5.61 -9.07 1.89
C ASP A 48 -5.26 -8.51 3.28
N LEU A 49 -4.55 -9.30 4.12
CA LEU A 49 -4.10 -8.85 5.44
C LEU A 49 -3.03 -7.77 5.36
N TRP A 50 -2.35 -7.60 4.23
CA TRP A 50 -1.39 -6.51 4.08
C TRP A 50 -2.09 -5.16 4.09
N ASN A 51 -3.37 -5.11 3.68
CA ASN A 51 -4.21 -3.90 3.71
C ASN A 51 -3.49 -2.68 3.12
N ILE A 52 -3.05 -2.81 1.87
CA ILE A 52 -2.21 -1.83 1.16
C ILE A 52 -2.78 -0.41 1.21
N LYS A 53 -4.10 -0.27 1.05
CA LYS A 53 -4.77 1.02 1.10
C LYS A 53 -4.56 1.69 2.46
N ARG A 54 -4.74 0.96 3.57
CA ARG A 54 -4.51 1.48 4.93
C ARG A 54 -3.04 1.83 5.15
N LEU A 55 -2.10 1.01 4.68
CA LEU A 55 -0.67 1.28 4.83
C LEU A 55 -0.27 2.57 4.11
N ALA A 56 -0.73 2.76 2.86
CA ALA A 56 -0.44 3.96 2.09
C ALA A 56 -1.06 5.21 2.73
N THR A 57 -2.36 5.18 3.06
CA THR A 57 -3.03 6.36 3.66
C THR A 57 -2.55 6.64 5.08
N GLY A 58 -2.13 5.61 5.82
CA GLY A 58 -1.59 5.71 7.18
C GLY A 58 -0.21 6.35 7.25
N THR A 59 0.45 6.64 6.12
CA THR A 59 1.63 7.52 6.08
C THR A 59 1.25 8.98 6.35
N GLY A 60 -0.02 9.35 6.20
CA GLY A 60 -0.49 10.74 6.22
C GLY A 60 -0.22 11.50 4.92
N LEU A 61 0.75 11.06 4.12
CA LEU A 61 1.25 11.75 2.92
C LEU A 61 0.56 11.34 1.62
N LEU A 62 0.08 10.09 1.53
CA LEU A 62 -0.53 9.54 0.32
C LEU A 62 -2.05 9.43 0.43
N GLY A 63 -2.74 9.70 -0.68
CA GLY A 63 -4.16 9.47 -0.88
C GLY A 63 -4.40 8.31 -1.86
N ASN A 64 -5.48 7.56 -1.67
CA ASN A 64 -5.91 6.56 -2.65
C ASN A 64 -6.65 7.26 -3.79
N LYS A 65 -6.09 7.19 -5.01
CA LYS A 65 -6.70 7.77 -6.21
C LYS A 65 -7.76 6.84 -6.80
N THR A 66 -7.41 5.58 -7.01
CA THR A 66 -8.31 4.57 -7.57
C THR A 66 -7.79 3.16 -7.30
N SER A 67 -8.56 2.15 -7.68
CA SER A 67 -8.11 0.76 -7.77
C SER A 67 -8.84 0.05 -8.91
N PHE A 68 -8.16 -0.84 -9.61
CA PHE A 68 -8.73 -1.58 -10.74
C PHE A 68 -8.14 -3.00 -10.82
N PRO A 69 -8.82 -3.94 -11.51
CA PRO A 69 -8.27 -5.28 -11.74
C PRO A 69 -6.97 -5.21 -12.56
N PHE A 70 -5.95 -5.95 -12.14
CA PHE A 70 -4.72 -6.08 -12.89
C PHE A 70 -4.97 -6.95 -14.14
N LYS A 71 -4.47 -6.47 -15.28
CA LYS A 71 -4.58 -7.12 -16.58
C LYS A 71 -3.18 -7.39 -17.11
N VAL A 72 -2.78 -8.66 -17.18
CA VAL A 72 -1.44 -9.08 -17.62
C VAL A 72 -1.14 -8.55 -19.03
N GLU A 73 -2.17 -8.48 -19.87
CA GLU A 73 -2.10 -8.06 -21.28
C GLU A 73 -1.64 -6.60 -21.42
N GLN A 74 -1.78 -5.79 -20.37
CA GLN A 74 -1.32 -4.39 -20.35
C GLN A 74 0.18 -4.27 -20.05
N TYR A 75 0.86 -5.36 -19.67
CA TYR A 75 2.26 -5.37 -19.27
C TYR A 75 3.02 -6.45 -20.07
N PRO A 76 3.39 -6.17 -21.34
CA PRO A 76 4.16 -7.10 -22.15
C PRO A 76 5.43 -7.55 -21.45
N GLY A 77 5.65 -8.87 -21.37
CA GLY A 77 6.78 -9.48 -20.66
C GLY A 77 6.59 -9.64 -19.14
N TYR A 78 5.42 -9.29 -18.60
CA TYR A 78 5.13 -9.57 -17.18
C TYR A 78 5.07 -11.07 -16.91
N GLU A 79 5.92 -11.51 -15.99
CA GLU A 79 5.83 -12.84 -15.40
C GLU A 79 5.76 -12.74 -13.89
N HIS A 80 4.79 -13.45 -13.32
CA HIS A 80 4.61 -13.53 -11.89
C HIS A 80 5.87 -14.08 -11.21
N ARG A 81 6.31 -13.40 -10.15
CA ARG A 81 7.40 -13.82 -9.28
C ARG A 81 6.93 -13.76 -7.82
N ARG A 82 7.32 -14.78 -7.04
CA ARG A 82 7.14 -14.76 -5.59
C ARG A 82 8.22 -13.89 -4.96
N THR A 83 8.09 -13.56 -3.68
CA THR A 83 9.07 -12.74 -2.95
C THR A 83 10.49 -13.35 -2.94
N ILE A 84 10.58 -14.69 -3.07
CA ILE A 84 11.84 -15.42 -3.21
C ILE A 84 12.38 -15.48 -4.67
N GLY A 85 11.70 -14.84 -5.62
CA GLY A 85 11.98 -14.93 -7.05
C GLY A 85 11.32 -16.12 -7.75
N PHE A 86 11.91 -16.54 -8.87
CA PHE A 86 11.54 -17.76 -9.59
C PHE A 86 12.42 -18.91 -9.11
N LYS A 87 11.80 -20.00 -8.68
CA LYS A 87 12.50 -21.22 -8.31
C LYS A 87 11.91 -22.39 -9.08
N GLU A 88 12.74 -23.01 -9.92
CA GLU A 88 12.33 -24.19 -10.70
C GLU A 88 11.78 -25.30 -9.78
N GLY A 89 10.70 -25.94 -10.20
CA GLY A 89 9.97 -26.95 -9.42
C GLY A 89 9.09 -26.41 -8.29
N VAL A 90 9.13 -25.11 -7.97
CA VAL A 90 8.30 -24.48 -6.92
C VAL A 90 7.42 -23.37 -7.50
N SER A 91 7.98 -22.55 -8.38
CA SER A 91 7.30 -21.50 -9.12
C SER A 91 6.68 -22.07 -10.39
N GLN A 92 5.49 -21.59 -10.72
CA GLN A 92 4.85 -21.89 -12.00
C GLN A 92 5.07 -20.76 -13.00
N GLY A 93 5.28 -21.10 -14.27
CA GLY A 93 5.40 -20.15 -15.38
C GLY A 93 4.04 -19.62 -15.86
N GLU A 94 4.05 -18.86 -16.96
CA GLU A 94 2.83 -18.45 -17.69
C GLU A 94 1.74 -17.77 -16.82
N ASN A 95 2.15 -17.11 -15.74
CA ASN A 95 1.24 -16.41 -14.82
C ASN A 95 0.12 -17.29 -14.20
N VAL A 96 0.21 -18.62 -14.24
CA VAL A 96 -0.90 -19.51 -13.82
C VAL A 96 -1.33 -19.29 -12.37
N GLU A 97 -0.41 -18.85 -11.51
CA GLU A 97 -0.70 -18.55 -10.10
C GLU A 97 -1.58 -17.30 -9.87
N ILE A 98 -1.76 -16.46 -10.89
CA ILE A 98 -2.55 -15.23 -10.79
C ILE A 98 -3.84 -15.24 -11.63
N LEU A 99 -3.97 -16.15 -12.61
CA LEU A 99 -5.10 -16.19 -13.55
C LEU A 99 -6.47 -16.23 -12.84
N ASN A 100 -6.59 -17.04 -11.79
CA ASN A 100 -7.83 -17.21 -11.03
C ASN A 100 -7.84 -16.47 -9.68
N LYS A 101 -6.88 -15.55 -9.47
CA LYS A 101 -6.73 -14.82 -8.20
C LYS A 101 -7.12 -13.36 -8.29
N SER A 102 -7.61 -12.92 -9.45
CA SER A 102 -8.12 -11.56 -9.71
C SER A 102 -7.28 -10.48 -9.02
N PRO A 103 -5.95 -10.42 -9.27
CA PRO A 103 -5.06 -9.44 -8.65
C PRO A 103 -5.58 -8.01 -8.88
N LYS A 104 -5.30 -7.12 -7.93
CA LYS A 104 -5.79 -5.75 -7.93
C LYS A 104 -4.63 -4.78 -7.90
N THR A 105 -4.72 -3.75 -8.73
CA THR A 105 -3.82 -2.60 -8.72
C THR A 105 -4.45 -1.47 -7.92
N PHE A 106 -3.69 -0.91 -6.99
CA PHE A 106 -4.03 0.28 -6.22
C PHE A 106 -3.16 1.44 -6.69
N VAL A 107 -3.78 2.59 -6.91
CA VAL A 107 -3.08 3.81 -7.34
C VAL A 107 -3.12 4.83 -6.20
N PHE A 108 -1.95 5.33 -5.84
CA PHE A 108 -1.77 6.35 -4.81
C PHE A 108 -1.10 7.58 -5.39
N VAL A 109 -1.49 8.74 -4.88
CA VAL A 109 -0.91 10.05 -5.21
C VAL A 109 -0.55 10.77 -3.93
N LYS A 110 0.41 11.70 -4.03
CA LYS A 110 0.70 12.62 -2.94
C LYS A 110 -0.54 13.45 -2.63
N LYS A 111 -0.88 13.59 -1.35
CA LYS A 111 -1.90 14.53 -0.89
C LYS A 111 -1.41 15.95 -1.10
N THR A 112 -2.34 16.85 -1.39
CA THR A 112 -2.07 18.28 -1.33
C THR A 112 -1.76 18.72 0.10
N ALA A 113 -1.13 19.88 0.25
CA ALA A 113 -0.86 20.50 1.55
C ALA A 113 -2.16 20.67 2.35
N LYS A 114 -3.26 21.06 1.69
CA LYS A 114 -4.58 21.20 2.30
C LYS A 114 -5.11 19.86 2.81
N GLU A 115 -5.06 18.81 2.00
CA GLU A 115 -5.52 17.47 2.42
C GLU A 115 -4.66 16.88 3.54
N THR A 116 -3.37 17.19 3.55
CA THR A 116 -2.45 16.75 4.60
C THR A 116 -2.78 17.44 5.92
N ALA A 117 -2.99 18.76 5.91
CA ALA A 117 -3.39 19.52 7.09
C ALA A 117 -4.74 19.04 7.66
N MET A 118 -5.74 18.82 6.80
CA MET A 118 -7.05 18.29 7.20
C MET A 118 -6.94 16.87 7.81
N ALA A 119 -6.09 16.02 7.25
CA ALA A 119 -5.86 14.67 7.80
C ALA A 119 -5.23 14.74 9.21
N GLN A 120 -4.22 15.59 9.41
CA GLN A 120 -3.55 15.77 10.70
C GLN A 120 -4.50 16.32 11.78
N GLU A 121 -5.38 17.26 11.43
CA GLU A 121 -6.42 17.77 12.34
C GLU A 121 -7.40 16.66 12.74
N SER A 122 -7.84 15.84 11.76
CA SER A 122 -8.78 14.75 12.00
C SER A 122 -8.18 13.64 12.88
N ASP A 123 -6.91 13.30 12.67
CA ASP A 123 -6.20 12.31 13.48
C ASP A 123 -6.00 12.83 14.91
N SER A 124 -5.62 14.10 15.06
CA SER A 124 -5.50 14.76 16.37
C SER A 124 -6.83 14.80 17.14
N ALA A 125 -7.95 15.04 16.44
CA ALA A 125 -9.28 15.02 17.04
C ALA A 125 -9.72 13.61 17.46
N ASN A 126 -9.48 12.60 16.61
CA ASN A 126 -9.75 11.20 16.94
C ASN A 126 -8.92 10.71 18.13
N LEU A 127 -7.64 11.08 18.20
CA LEU A 127 -6.76 10.71 19.32
C LEU A 127 -7.26 11.30 20.65
N LYS A 128 -7.72 12.57 20.65
CA LYS A 128 -8.35 13.20 21.83
C LYS A 128 -9.64 12.50 22.24
N LYS A 129 -10.45 12.03 21.28
CA LYS A 129 -11.70 11.30 21.55
C LYS A 129 -11.42 9.93 22.17
N ARG A 130 -10.42 9.18 21.68
CA ARG A 130 -10.04 7.87 22.23
C ARG A 130 -9.48 7.98 23.65
N LYS A 131 -8.64 8.99 23.93
CA LYS A 131 -8.16 9.29 25.29
C LYS A 131 -9.31 9.62 26.27
N ARG A 132 -10.35 10.33 25.81
CA ARG A 132 -11.55 10.60 26.62
C ARG A 132 -12.43 9.37 26.83
N ALA A 133 -12.37 8.39 25.93
CA ALA A 133 -13.15 7.16 26.01
C ALA A 133 -12.49 6.05 26.84
N GLY A 134 -11.27 6.28 27.36
CA GLY A 134 -10.59 5.32 28.25
C GLY A 134 -10.09 4.05 27.57
N GLU A 135 -9.86 4.06 26.25
CA GLU A 135 -9.14 2.95 25.58
C GLU A 135 -7.65 3.04 25.95
N ASP A 136 -7.25 2.21 26.91
CA ASP A 136 -5.88 2.01 27.37
C ASP A 136 -5.02 1.50 26.18
N VAL A 137 -4.16 2.36 25.65
CA VAL A 137 -3.09 1.93 24.72
C VAL A 137 -1.87 1.69 25.60
N SER A 138 -1.73 0.45 26.07
CA SER A 138 -0.49 -0.05 26.62
C SER A 138 0.55 -0.10 25.49
N ASP A 139 1.41 0.92 25.45
CA ASP A 139 2.66 0.91 24.69
C ASP A 139 3.65 0.07 25.51
N ASP A 140 3.70 -1.23 25.23
CA ASP A 140 4.66 -2.16 25.82
C ASP A 140 5.67 -2.52 24.70
N ASP A 141 6.63 -1.62 24.51
CA ASP A 141 7.86 -1.87 23.73
C ASP A 141 8.97 -2.26 24.75
N GLU A 142 9.18 -3.57 24.92
CA GLU A 142 10.48 -4.18 25.31
C GLU A 142 11.07 -4.94 24.12
#